data_AF-A0AA43FKY3-F1
#
_entry.id   AF-A0AA43FKY3-F1
#
_cell.length_a   1.000
_cell.length_b   1.000
_cell.length_c   1.000
_cell.angle_alpha   90.00
_cell.angle_beta   90.00
_cell.angle_gamma   90.00
#
_symmetry.space_group_name_H-M   'P 1'
#
loop_
_entity.id
_entity.type
_entity.pdbx_description
1 polymer ?
#
loop_
_entity_poly.entity_id
_entity_poly.type
_entity_poly.pdbx_seq_one_letter_code
_entity_poly.pdbx_strand_id
1 'polypeptide(L)'
;MNRKLFGKPMARAMASAMTLMAVVSMAVGCVDKIPGDPDKVLERYITAVQQADYKTIFDINHVTAKQLKFTRQLGKEDKEKSLEGSYNQYKELYLSVAPTFQPGITWGEKAFFPPGAQAKVGAPYHPVAVGDDPVNADYEKANNVYVPVDVSYPDQATAPDHNGKKIKSASYDCSMKKIREGGNVTVYAHDDRWFFGGCIVNVGKITYY
;
A
#
# COMPACT_ATOMS: atom_id res chain seq x y z
N MET A 1 20.81 -77.22 -6.86
CA MET A 1 21.52 -76.16 -7.61
C MET A 1 20.87 -74.82 -7.33
N ASN A 2 21.68 -73.86 -6.89
CA ASN A 2 21.34 -72.47 -6.60
C ASN A 2 20.82 -71.70 -7.82
N ARG A 3 19.85 -70.79 -7.60
CA ARG A 3 19.86 -69.43 -8.17
C ARG A 3 18.97 -68.50 -7.33
N LYS A 4 19.63 -67.55 -6.65
CA LYS A 4 19.06 -66.29 -6.15
C LYS A 4 18.50 -65.50 -7.35
N LEU A 5 17.48 -64.66 -7.15
CA LEU A 5 17.66 -63.21 -7.37
C LEU A 5 16.51 -62.40 -6.75
N PHE A 6 16.94 -61.39 -6.02
CA PHE A 6 16.17 -60.33 -5.37
C PHE A 6 15.35 -59.50 -6.36
N GLY A 7 14.24 -58.93 -5.89
CA GLY A 7 13.78 -57.62 -6.36
C GLY A 7 12.27 -57.49 -6.48
N LYS A 8 11.64 -56.86 -5.47
CA LYS A 8 10.74 -55.68 -5.62
C LYS A 8 9.87 -55.47 -4.36
N PRO A 9 10.36 -54.76 -3.33
CA PRO A 9 9.50 -53.95 -2.46
C PRO A 9 9.54 -52.45 -2.83
N MET A 10 10.09 -52.08 -3.99
CA MET A 10 10.28 -50.67 -4.38
C MET A 10 9.12 -50.05 -5.17
N ALA A 11 8.20 -50.85 -5.71
CA ALA A 11 7.10 -50.33 -6.53
C ALA A 11 5.97 -49.67 -5.72
N ARG A 12 5.80 -50.04 -4.45
CA ARG A 12 4.74 -49.49 -3.60
C ARG A 12 5.12 -48.17 -2.90
N ALA A 13 6.40 -47.87 -2.75
CA ALA A 13 6.86 -46.63 -2.12
C ALA A 13 6.84 -45.41 -3.07
N MET A 14 6.99 -45.63 -4.39
CA MET A 14 6.96 -44.54 -5.37
C MET A 14 5.55 -44.05 -5.71
N ALA A 15 4.53 -44.90 -5.59
CA ALA A 15 3.14 -44.49 -5.85
C ALA A 15 2.63 -43.50 -4.79
N SER A 16 2.95 -43.72 -3.50
CA SER A 16 2.51 -42.84 -2.41
C SER A 16 3.27 -41.51 -2.33
N ALA A 17 4.50 -41.44 -2.85
CA ALA A 17 5.27 -40.18 -2.92
C ALA A 17 4.75 -39.23 -4.02
N MET A 18 4.27 -39.77 -5.14
CA MET A 18 3.71 -38.97 -6.23
C MET A 18 2.32 -38.38 -5.89
N THR A 19 1.51 -39.09 -5.10
CA THR A 19 0.20 -38.56 -4.69
C THR A 19 0.32 -37.43 -3.68
N LEU A 20 1.37 -37.41 -2.84
CA LEU A 20 1.60 -36.30 -1.90
C LEU A 20 2.13 -35.03 -2.58
N MET A 21 2.93 -35.16 -3.67
CA MET A 21 3.41 -34.00 -4.44
C MET A 21 2.31 -33.33 -5.28
N ALA A 22 1.30 -34.08 -5.72
CA ALA A 22 0.18 -33.54 -6.50
C ALA A 22 -0.79 -32.69 -5.64
N VAL A 23 -0.90 -32.96 -4.34
CA VAL A 23 -1.79 -32.20 -3.44
C VAL A 23 -1.10 -30.92 -2.94
N VAL A 24 0.22 -30.90 -2.80
CA VAL A 24 0.97 -29.68 -2.44
C VAL A 24 1.06 -28.70 -3.62
N SER A 25 1.04 -29.19 -4.86
CA SER A 25 1.09 -28.33 -6.06
C SER A 25 -0.24 -27.66 -6.41
N MET A 26 -1.37 -28.08 -5.81
CA MET A 26 -2.67 -27.39 -5.93
C MET A 26 -2.95 -26.39 -4.79
N ALA A 27 -2.10 -26.34 -3.76
CA ALA A 27 -2.24 -25.41 -2.64
C ALA A 27 -1.48 -24.08 -2.83
N VAL A 28 -0.69 -23.96 -3.89
CA VAL A 28 -0.25 -22.64 -4.39
C VAL A 28 -1.34 -22.13 -5.33
N GLY A 29 -2.53 -21.91 -4.77
CA GLY A 29 -3.52 -21.08 -5.43
C GLY A 29 -2.81 -19.80 -5.86
N CYS A 30 -2.99 -19.41 -7.12
CA CYS A 30 -2.56 -18.11 -7.61
C CYS A 30 -3.11 -17.06 -6.64
N VAL A 31 -2.28 -16.64 -5.67
CA VAL A 31 -2.52 -15.39 -4.98
C VAL A 31 -2.37 -14.38 -6.10
N ASP A 32 -3.48 -13.77 -6.53
CA ASP A 32 -3.47 -12.67 -7.49
C ASP A 32 -2.54 -11.60 -6.93
N LYS A 33 -1.27 -11.69 -7.31
CA LYS A 33 -0.21 -10.85 -6.74
C LYS A 33 -0.47 -9.45 -7.28
N ILE A 34 -0.81 -8.54 -6.39
CA ILE A 34 -0.96 -7.12 -6.73
C ILE A 34 0.41 -6.63 -7.24
N PRO A 35 0.52 -6.20 -8.51
CA PRO A 35 1.81 -5.81 -9.08
C PRO A 35 2.32 -4.51 -8.45
N GLY A 36 3.63 -4.33 -8.39
CA GLY A 36 4.25 -3.08 -7.93
C GLY A 36 4.44 -2.93 -6.42
N ASP A 37 4.25 -4.00 -5.65
CA ASP A 37 4.55 -4.09 -4.21
C ASP A 37 4.06 -2.84 -3.40
N PRO A 38 2.75 -2.53 -3.43
CA PRO A 38 2.19 -1.32 -2.80
C PRO A 38 2.44 -1.23 -1.29
N ASP A 39 2.58 -2.37 -0.61
CA ASP A 39 2.98 -2.46 0.79
C ASP A 39 4.38 -1.88 1.02
N LYS A 40 5.33 -2.14 0.12
CA LYS A 40 6.69 -1.58 0.19
C LYS A 40 6.73 -0.10 -0.11
N VAL A 41 5.89 0.35 -1.04
CA VAL A 41 5.72 1.79 -1.30
C VAL A 41 5.15 2.49 -0.06
N LEU A 42 4.16 1.88 0.60
CA LEU A 42 3.57 2.43 1.83
C LEU A 42 4.55 2.41 3.00
N GLU A 43 5.32 1.34 3.18
CA GLU A 43 6.36 1.24 4.22
C GLU A 43 7.40 2.38 4.07
N ARG A 44 7.83 2.65 2.84
CA ARG A 44 8.72 3.77 2.52
C ARG A 44 8.04 5.13 2.79
N TYR A 45 6.75 5.26 2.44
CA TYR A 45 5.99 6.48 2.68
C TYR A 45 5.85 6.80 4.17
N ILE A 46 5.43 5.82 4.98
CA ILE A 46 5.31 5.96 6.44
C ILE A 46 6.65 6.35 7.05
N THR A 47 7.74 5.67 6.66
CA THR A 47 9.09 6.02 7.10
C THR A 47 9.43 7.48 6.80
N ALA A 48 9.12 7.96 5.58
CA ALA A 48 9.36 9.33 5.19
C ALA A 48 8.53 10.34 5.99
N VAL A 49 7.26 10.02 6.30
CA VAL A 49 6.42 10.84 7.20
C VAL A 49 7.05 10.94 8.59
N GLN A 50 7.45 9.81 9.18
CA GLN A 50 8.05 9.76 10.51
C GLN A 50 9.40 10.50 10.61
N GLN A 51 10.17 10.52 9.52
CA GLN A 51 11.46 11.21 9.43
C GLN A 51 11.35 12.67 8.93
N ALA A 52 10.14 13.14 8.65
CA ALA A 52 9.90 14.43 7.99
C ALA A 52 10.67 14.59 6.65
N ASP A 53 10.92 13.49 5.94
CA ASP A 53 11.53 13.49 4.60
C ASP A 53 10.48 13.83 3.54
N TYR A 54 10.20 15.12 3.42
CA TYR A 54 9.25 15.64 2.45
C TYR A 54 9.64 15.31 0.99
N LYS A 55 10.92 15.19 0.68
CA LYS A 55 11.36 14.87 -0.69
C LYS A 55 10.85 13.49 -1.09
N THR A 56 11.00 12.49 -0.22
CA THR A 56 10.48 11.15 -0.49
C THR A 56 8.95 11.11 -0.55
N ILE A 57 8.25 11.83 0.35
CA ILE A 57 6.78 11.95 0.31
C ILE A 57 6.32 12.53 -1.03
N PHE A 58 6.97 13.60 -1.46
CA PHE A 58 6.70 14.24 -2.73
C PHE A 58 7.00 13.30 -3.89
N ASP A 59 8.17 12.65 -3.93
CA ASP A 59 8.52 11.73 -5.03
C ASP A 59 7.52 10.58 -5.18
N ILE A 60 6.96 10.07 -4.08
CA ILE A 60 5.94 9.02 -4.09
C ILE A 60 4.58 9.55 -4.59
N ASN A 61 4.15 10.75 -4.17
CA ASN A 61 2.80 11.27 -4.46
C ASN A 61 2.72 12.21 -5.69
N HIS A 62 3.83 12.79 -6.14
CA HIS A 62 3.86 13.86 -7.13
C HIS A 62 3.88 13.38 -8.57
N VAL A 63 4.36 12.16 -8.83
CA VAL A 63 4.45 11.62 -10.20
C VAL A 63 3.09 11.07 -10.64
N THR A 64 2.12 11.95 -10.86
CA THR A 64 0.81 11.58 -11.43
C THR A 64 0.82 11.72 -12.96
N ALA A 65 0.03 10.90 -13.66
CA ALA A 65 -0.22 10.99 -15.11
C ALA A 65 -0.45 12.42 -15.60
N LYS A 66 -1.21 13.18 -14.82
CA LYS A 66 -1.65 14.54 -15.13
C LYS A 66 -0.47 15.50 -15.09
N GLN A 67 0.35 15.42 -14.03
CA GLN A 67 1.59 16.20 -13.91
C GLN A 67 2.56 15.86 -15.04
N LEU A 68 2.73 14.57 -15.35
CA LEU A 68 3.56 14.11 -16.47
C LEU A 68 3.05 14.63 -17.82
N LYS A 69 1.73 14.65 -18.04
CA LYS A 69 1.13 15.18 -19.28
C LYS A 69 1.40 16.68 -19.45
N PHE A 70 1.17 17.48 -18.41
CA PHE A 70 1.41 18.92 -18.45
C PHE A 70 2.90 19.25 -18.60
N THR A 71 3.77 18.60 -17.83
CA THR A 71 5.22 18.85 -17.87
C THR A 71 5.88 18.40 -19.18
N ARG A 72 5.31 17.43 -19.91
CA ARG A 72 5.78 17.00 -21.23
C ARG A 72 5.49 18.02 -22.34
N GLN A 73 4.56 18.96 -22.12
CA GLN A 73 4.22 20.01 -23.09
C GLN A 73 5.04 21.30 -22.90
N LEU A 74 5.85 21.38 -21.84
CA LEU A 74 6.67 22.55 -21.52
C LEU A 74 8.06 22.46 -22.15
N GLY A 75 8.66 23.60 -22.44
CA GLY A 75 10.10 23.70 -22.73
C GLY A 75 10.93 23.25 -21.52
N LYS A 76 12.21 22.88 -21.74
CA LYS A 76 13.06 22.30 -20.68
C LYS A 76 13.19 23.22 -19.45
N GLU A 77 13.41 24.52 -19.66
CA GLU A 77 13.55 25.50 -18.58
C GLU A 77 12.22 25.74 -17.83
N ASP A 78 11.10 25.79 -18.56
CA ASP A 78 9.76 25.97 -17.97
C ASP A 78 9.33 24.74 -17.16
N LYS A 79 9.76 23.55 -17.59
CA LYS A 79 9.54 22.29 -16.86
C LYS A 79 10.24 22.29 -15.51
N GLU A 80 11.52 22.66 -15.47
CA GLU A 80 12.30 22.68 -14.22
C GLU A 80 11.72 23.70 -13.24
N LYS A 81 11.42 24.93 -13.70
CA LYS A 81 10.76 25.96 -12.88
C LYS A 81 9.39 25.54 -12.37
N SER A 82 8.57 24.90 -13.22
CA SER A 82 7.24 24.42 -12.84
C SER A 82 7.28 23.33 -11.77
N LEU A 83 8.23 22.39 -11.89
CA LEU A 83 8.44 21.33 -10.91
C LEU A 83 8.97 21.87 -9.57
N GLU A 84 9.94 22.79 -9.60
CA GLU A 84 10.46 23.43 -8.40
C GLU A 84 9.41 24.28 -7.69
N GLY A 85 8.64 25.09 -8.43
CA GLY A 85 7.54 25.86 -7.88
C GLY A 85 6.47 24.99 -7.23
N SER A 86 6.10 23.88 -7.89
CA SER A 86 5.18 22.90 -7.32
C SER A 86 5.75 22.28 -6.04
N TYR A 87 7.02 21.85 -6.06
CA TYR A 87 7.68 21.26 -4.90
C TYR A 87 7.63 22.19 -3.68
N ASN A 88 8.01 23.45 -3.86
CA ASN A 88 8.03 24.45 -2.79
C ASN A 88 6.63 24.75 -2.26
N GLN A 89 5.64 24.94 -3.14
CA GLN A 89 4.25 25.18 -2.74
C GLN A 89 3.69 24.01 -1.92
N TYR A 90 3.84 22.77 -2.41
CA TYR A 90 3.36 21.60 -1.68
C TYR A 90 4.15 21.37 -0.38
N LYS A 91 5.43 21.75 -0.33
CA LYS A 91 6.25 21.67 0.89
C LYS A 91 5.71 22.60 1.97
N GLU A 92 5.43 23.85 1.62
CA GLU A 92 4.84 24.82 2.54
C GLU A 92 3.48 24.35 3.05
N LEU A 93 2.62 23.85 2.16
CA LEU A 93 1.34 23.26 2.55
C LEU A 93 1.53 22.07 3.49
N TYR A 94 2.44 21.14 3.16
CA TYR A 94 2.75 19.99 4.00
C TYR A 94 3.25 20.42 5.37
N LEU A 95 4.13 21.40 5.48
CA LEU A 95 4.66 21.87 6.76
C LEU A 95 3.62 22.64 7.59
N SER A 96 2.68 23.35 6.96
CA SER A 96 1.69 24.18 7.65
C SER A 96 0.52 23.41 8.27
N VAL A 97 0.20 22.22 7.77
CA VAL A 97 -0.98 21.45 8.25
C VAL A 97 -0.72 20.88 9.64
N ALA A 98 -1.60 21.18 10.61
CA ALA A 98 -1.58 20.51 11.90
C ALA A 98 -2.05 19.05 11.78
N PRO A 99 -1.45 18.09 12.52
CA PRO A 99 -1.96 16.72 12.60
C PRO A 99 -3.44 16.69 13.05
N THR A 100 -4.28 15.95 12.33
CA THR A 100 -5.73 15.85 12.59
C THR A 100 -6.31 14.53 12.08
N PHE A 101 -7.36 14.05 12.75
CA PHE A 101 -8.15 12.87 12.37
C PHE A 101 -9.40 13.22 11.57
N GLN A 102 -9.63 14.49 11.26
CA GLN A 102 -10.79 14.90 10.49
C GLN A 102 -10.75 14.29 9.08
N PRO A 103 -11.81 13.59 8.65
CA PRO A 103 -11.88 13.04 7.30
C PRO A 103 -11.74 14.12 6.23
N GLY A 104 -11.10 13.78 5.10
CA GLY A 104 -10.98 14.69 3.95
C GLY A 104 -9.89 15.76 4.09
N ILE A 105 -9.11 15.77 5.17
CA ILE A 105 -7.96 16.68 5.32
C ILE A 105 -6.73 16.11 4.63
N THR A 106 -6.16 16.90 3.70
CA THR A 106 -4.86 16.64 3.08
C THR A 106 -3.77 16.62 4.15
N TRP A 107 -2.86 15.64 4.09
CA TRP A 107 -1.74 15.49 5.03
C TRP A 107 -2.13 15.02 6.45
N GLY A 108 -3.33 14.46 6.61
CA GLY A 108 -3.80 13.86 7.88
C GLY A 108 -2.93 12.69 8.35
N GLU A 109 -2.15 12.06 7.47
CA GLU A 109 -1.24 10.96 7.80
C GLU A 109 -0.18 11.30 8.84
N LYS A 110 0.15 12.58 9.02
CA LYS A 110 1.08 13.02 10.08
C LYS A 110 0.52 12.77 11.48
N ALA A 111 -0.80 12.65 11.62
CA ALA A 111 -1.45 12.25 12.86
C ALA A 111 -1.46 10.73 13.06
N PHE A 112 -1.50 9.97 11.96
CA PHE A 112 -1.52 8.51 12.01
C PHE A 112 -0.12 7.96 12.30
N PHE A 113 0.91 8.57 11.71
CA PHE A 113 2.31 8.13 11.76
C PHE A 113 3.24 9.22 12.32
N PRO A 114 3.01 9.74 13.54
CA PRO A 114 3.90 10.71 14.15
C PRO A 114 5.28 10.09 14.42
N PRO A 115 6.33 10.92 14.59
CA PRO A 115 7.64 10.44 15.02
C PRO A 115 7.55 9.58 16.28
N GLY A 116 8.21 8.42 16.29
CA GLY A 116 8.20 7.49 17.41
C GLY A 116 7.04 6.48 17.44
N ALA A 117 6.04 6.64 16.57
CA ALA A 117 5.04 5.59 16.35
C ALA A 117 5.69 4.35 15.72
N GLN A 118 5.23 3.17 16.07
CA GLN A 118 5.66 1.92 15.44
C GLN A 118 4.55 1.44 14.52
N ALA A 119 4.85 1.32 13.23
CA ALA A 119 3.89 0.90 12.22
C ALA A 119 4.28 -0.48 11.67
N LYS A 120 3.29 -1.37 11.52
CA LYS A 120 3.43 -2.66 10.88
C LYS A 120 2.52 -2.72 9.67
N VAL A 121 3.13 -2.76 8.49
CA VAL A 121 2.42 -2.86 7.21
C VAL A 121 2.06 -4.33 6.94
N GLY A 122 0.79 -4.58 6.64
CA GLY A 122 0.28 -5.91 6.29
C GLY A 122 0.20 -6.14 4.77
N ALA A 123 -0.38 -7.27 4.39
CA ALA A 123 -0.52 -7.64 2.98
C ALA A 123 -1.60 -6.79 2.28
N PRO A 124 -1.35 -6.30 1.06
CA PRO A 124 -2.32 -5.51 0.30
C PRO A 124 -3.51 -6.38 -0.13
N TYR A 125 -4.69 -5.78 -0.24
CA TYR A 125 -5.91 -6.44 -0.70
C TYR A 125 -6.78 -5.48 -1.52
N HIS A 126 -7.60 -6.02 -2.42
CA HIS A 126 -8.53 -5.20 -3.20
C HIS A 126 -9.75 -4.78 -2.36
N PRO A 127 -10.27 -3.55 -2.54
CA PRO A 127 -11.52 -3.14 -1.91
C PRO A 127 -12.65 -4.10 -2.27
N VAL A 128 -13.51 -4.39 -1.29
CA VAL A 128 -14.80 -5.03 -1.56
C VAL A 128 -15.68 -4.00 -2.26
N ALA A 129 -16.27 -4.37 -3.38
CA ALA A 129 -17.14 -3.50 -4.15
C ALA A 129 -18.34 -3.03 -3.31
N VAL A 130 -18.68 -1.75 -3.41
CA VAL A 130 -19.87 -1.19 -2.77
C VAL A 130 -21.04 -1.27 -3.76
N GLY A 131 -21.93 -2.22 -3.55
CA GLY A 131 -23.13 -2.42 -4.36
C GLY A 131 -23.00 -3.46 -5.49
N ASP A 132 -24.08 -3.60 -6.26
CA ASP A 132 -24.24 -4.64 -7.29
C ASP A 132 -23.84 -4.18 -8.71
N ASP A 133 -23.16 -3.04 -8.86
CA ASP A 133 -22.68 -2.55 -10.16
C ASP A 133 -21.29 -3.14 -10.48
N PRO A 134 -21.21 -4.18 -11.35
CA PRO A 134 -19.96 -4.87 -11.62
C PRO A 134 -18.94 -3.98 -12.36
N VAL A 135 -19.38 -2.97 -13.12
CA VAL A 135 -18.47 -2.14 -13.93
C VAL A 135 -17.69 -1.18 -13.05
N ASN A 136 -18.36 -0.51 -12.11
CA ASN A 136 -17.69 0.35 -11.13
C ASN A 136 -16.84 -0.46 -10.14
N ALA A 137 -17.33 -1.64 -9.73
CA ALA A 137 -16.60 -2.56 -8.88
C ALA A 137 -15.25 -2.98 -9.49
N ASP A 138 -15.24 -3.37 -10.77
CA ASP A 138 -14.03 -3.80 -11.45
C ASP A 138 -13.07 -2.64 -11.71
N TYR A 139 -13.60 -1.44 -11.98
CA TYR A 139 -12.80 -0.22 -12.09
C TYR A 139 -12.11 0.16 -10.77
N GLU A 140 -12.82 0.08 -9.64
CA GLU A 140 -12.24 0.37 -8.32
C GLU A 140 -11.19 -0.66 -7.92
N LYS A 141 -11.45 -1.96 -8.14
CA LYS A 141 -10.49 -3.04 -7.91
C LYS A 141 -9.24 -2.88 -8.77
N ALA A 142 -9.37 -2.44 -10.01
CA ALA A 142 -8.23 -2.26 -10.92
C ALA A 142 -7.29 -1.12 -10.46
N ASN A 143 -7.80 -0.15 -9.70
CA ASN A 143 -7.14 1.14 -9.48
C ASN A 143 -6.72 1.40 -8.04
N ASN A 144 -7.38 0.75 -7.09
CA ASN A 144 -7.18 0.96 -5.67
C ASN A 144 -6.92 -0.38 -4.99
N VAL A 145 -6.01 -0.35 -4.02
CA VAL A 145 -5.83 -1.43 -3.06
C VAL A 145 -5.77 -0.82 -1.67
N TYR A 146 -6.22 -1.58 -0.68
CA TYR A 146 -6.03 -1.24 0.71
C TYR A 146 -4.85 -2.03 1.25
N VAL A 147 -4.05 -1.37 2.08
CA VAL A 147 -2.97 -1.98 2.82
C VAL A 147 -3.25 -1.74 4.30
N PRO A 148 -3.49 -2.80 5.08
CA PRO A 148 -3.74 -2.65 6.51
C PRO A 148 -2.44 -2.28 7.22
N VAL A 149 -2.51 -1.31 8.12
CA VAL A 149 -1.39 -0.84 8.93
C VAL A 149 -1.80 -0.82 10.39
N ASP A 150 -1.13 -1.63 11.20
CA ASP A 150 -1.29 -1.57 12.65
C ASP A 150 -0.24 -0.61 13.21
N VAL A 151 -0.70 0.37 13.98
CA VAL A 151 0.15 1.39 14.59
C VAL A 151 0.04 1.30 16.11
N SER A 152 1.17 1.24 16.79
CA SER A 152 1.25 1.45 18.23
C SER A 152 1.97 2.76 18.53
N TYR A 153 1.45 3.48 19.51
CA TYR A 153 2.04 4.69 20.05
C TYR A 153 2.62 4.29 21.41
N PRO A 154 3.95 4.25 21.59
CA PRO A 154 4.53 3.83 22.87
C PRO A 154 4.46 4.94 23.93
N ASP A 155 4.58 6.20 23.51
CA ASP A 155 4.53 7.37 24.38
C ASP A 155 3.16 8.06 24.34
N GLN A 156 2.50 8.15 25.51
CA GLN A 156 1.18 8.75 25.65
C GLN A 156 1.19 10.27 25.38
N ALA A 157 2.30 10.96 25.63
CA ALA A 157 2.38 12.41 25.45
C ALA A 157 2.30 12.79 23.97
N THR A 158 2.95 12.01 23.12
CA THR A 158 3.00 12.17 21.66
C THR A 158 1.92 11.39 20.92
N ALA A 159 1.20 10.51 21.61
CA ALA A 159 0.09 9.77 21.05
C ALA A 159 -1.03 10.69 20.51
N PRO A 160 -1.67 10.31 19.39
CA PRO A 160 -2.80 11.04 18.86
C PRO A 160 -4.03 11.02 19.78
N ASP A 161 -4.85 12.06 19.68
CA ASP A 161 -6.15 12.13 20.35
C ASP A 161 -7.28 11.70 19.42
N HIS A 162 -8.19 10.87 19.94
CA HIS A 162 -9.45 10.57 19.31
C HIS A 162 -10.58 10.67 20.34
N ASN A 163 -11.49 11.61 20.13
CA ASN A 163 -12.60 11.91 21.03
C ASN A 163 -12.17 12.21 22.48
N GLY A 164 -11.09 12.98 22.66
CA GLY A 164 -10.58 13.41 23.96
C GLY A 164 -9.79 12.33 24.71
N LYS A 165 -9.43 11.23 24.04
CA LYS A 165 -8.64 10.14 24.60
C LYS A 165 -7.41 9.85 23.76
N LYS A 166 -6.29 9.61 24.44
CA LYS A 166 -5.01 9.22 23.81
C LYS A 166 -5.09 7.78 23.32
N ILE A 167 -4.78 7.59 22.04
CA ILE A 167 -4.73 6.28 21.40
C ILE A 167 -3.42 5.57 21.76
N LYS A 168 -3.51 4.33 22.26
CA LYS A 168 -2.36 3.45 22.48
C LYS A 168 -2.03 2.62 21.25
N SER A 169 -3.04 2.10 20.56
CA SER A 169 -2.87 1.48 19.25
C SER A 169 -4.11 1.67 18.39
N ALA A 170 -3.92 1.66 17.07
CA ALA A 170 -5.00 1.70 16.10
C ALA A 170 -4.62 0.87 14.87
N SER A 171 -5.64 0.37 14.17
CA SER A 171 -5.48 -0.26 12.88
C SER A 171 -6.07 0.66 11.82
N TYR A 172 -5.36 0.82 10.71
CA TYR A 172 -5.76 1.68 9.60
C TYR A 172 -5.79 0.87 8.31
N ASP A 173 -6.75 1.17 7.44
CA ASP A 173 -6.71 0.73 6.06
C ASP A 173 -6.25 1.89 5.19
N CYS A 174 -5.00 1.80 4.71
CA CYS A 174 -4.39 2.81 3.88
C CYS A 174 -4.62 2.50 2.41
N SER A 175 -5.26 3.43 1.72
CA SER A 175 -5.50 3.33 0.28
C SER A 175 -4.22 3.62 -0.50
N MET A 176 -3.83 2.68 -1.35
CA MET A 176 -2.82 2.88 -2.38
C MET A 176 -3.51 2.90 -3.72
N LYS A 177 -3.21 3.91 -4.53
CA LYS A 177 -3.87 4.15 -5.81
C LYS A 177 -2.84 4.02 -6.93
N LYS A 178 -3.21 3.39 -8.04
CA LYS A 178 -2.32 3.26 -9.20
C LYS A 178 -2.07 4.61 -9.86
N ILE A 179 -0.82 4.90 -10.18
CA ILE A 179 -0.45 6.03 -11.03
C ILE A 179 -0.85 5.66 -12.46
N ARG A 180 -1.80 6.42 -13.03
CA ARG A 180 -2.16 6.25 -14.45
C ARG A 180 -0.95 6.67 -15.30
N GLU A 181 -0.54 5.88 -16.29
CA GLU A 181 0.40 6.34 -17.32
C GLU A 181 -0.29 6.26 -18.69
N GLY A 182 -0.52 7.41 -19.34
CA GLY A 182 -1.11 7.44 -20.67
C GLY A 182 -1.80 8.76 -21.02
N GLY A 183 -1.90 9.03 -22.32
CA GLY A 183 -2.77 10.10 -22.85
C GLY A 183 -4.27 9.77 -22.75
N ASN A 184 -4.59 8.49 -22.55
CA ASN A 184 -5.93 7.95 -22.34
C ASN A 184 -6.17 7.60 -20.86
N VAL A 185 -7.44 7.62 -20.45
CA VAL A 185 -7.92 7.49 -19.06
C VAL A 185 -7.85 6.05 -18.53
N THR A 186 -7.50 5.08 -19.37
CA THR A 186 -7.46 3.65 -19.04
C THR A 186 -6.27 3.32 -18.14
N VAL A 187 -6.52 2.72 -16.99
CA VAL A 187 -5.49 2.16 -16.10
C VAL A 187 -5.26 0.71 -16.50
N TYR A 188 -4.01 0.31 -16.64
CA TYR A 188 -3.69 -1.04 -17.05
C TYR A 188 -3.45 -1.94 -15.84
N ALA A 189 -3.88 -3.19 -15.94
CA ALA A 189 -3.67 -4.18 -14.89
C ALA A 189 -2.18 -4.38 -14.55
N HIS A 190 -1.26 -4.15 -15.51
CA HIS A 190 0.19 -4.27 -15.34
C HIS A 190 0.88 -3.01 -14.80
N ASP A 191 0.16 -1.89 -14.61
CA ASP A 191 0.73 -0.70 -13.98
C ASP A 191 1.18 -1.06 -12.55
N ASP A 192 2.44 -0.75 -12.23
CA ASP A 192 3.16 -1.19 -11.03
C ASP A 192 3.54 -0.03 -10.09
N ARG A 193 3.13 1.21 -10.43
CA ARG A 193 3.44 2.37 -9.61
C ARG A 193 2.23 2.80 -8.78
N TRP A 194 2.48 3.03 -7.51
CA TRP A 194 1.48 3.35 -6.51
C TRP A 194 1.76 4.70 -5.87
N PHE A 195 0.70 5.42 -5.51
CA PHE A 195 0.78 6.60 -4.66
C PHE A 195 -0.14 6.44 -3.45
N PHE A 196 0.18 7.16 -2.37
CA PHE A 196 -0.61 7.14 -1.14
C PHE A 196 -1.88 7.97 -1.29
N GLY A 197 -3.04 7.35 -1.06
CA GLY A 197 -4.36 7.96 -1.20
C GLY A 197 -5.01 8.43 0.10
N GLY A 198 -4.40 8.13 1.26
CA GLY A 198 -4.95 8.36 2.59
C GLY A 198 -5.29 7.08 3.34
N CYS A 199 -5.53 7.17 4.65
CA CYS A 199 -5.93 6.02 5.48
C CYS A 199 -7.27 6.26 6.18
N ILE A 200 -7.97 5.16 6.46
CA ILE A 200 -9.20 5.13 7.24
C ILE A 200 -8.92 4.36 8.53
N VAL A 201 -9.30 4.92 9.67
CA VAL A 201 -9.14 4.24 10.96
C VAL A 201 -10.21 3.19 11.16
N ASN A 202 -9.81 1.98 11.55
CA ASN A 202 -10.71 0.93 12.00
C ASN A 202 -11.09 1.22 13.46
N VAL A 203 -12.18 1.96 13.68
CA VAL A 203 -12.61 2.44 15.01
C VAL A 203 -12.76 1.30 16.02
N GLY A 204 -13.22 0.12 15.59
CA GLY A 204 -13.34 -1.08 16.44
C GLY A 204 -12.01 -1.72 16.86
N LYS A 205 -10.87 -1.25 16.31
CA LYS A 205 -9.51 -1.72 16.62
C LYS A 205 -8.66 -0.64 17.27
N ILE A 206 -9.28 0.41 17.82
CA ILE A 206 -8.59 1.43 18.61
C ILE A 206 -8.50 0.95 20.06
N THR A 207 -7.30 0.99 20.63
CA THR A 207 -7.09 0.86 22.08
C THR A 207 -6.61 2.20 22.64
N TYR A 208 -7.06 2.54 23.85
CA TYR A 208 -6.69 3.77 24.53
C TYR A 208 -5.75 3.48 25.70
N TYR A 209 -5.03 4.52 26.14
CA TYR A 209 -4.30 4.48 27.41
C TYR A 209 -5.22 4.53 28.63
#